data_AF-F8B240-F1
#
_entry.id   AF-F8B240-F1
#
_cell.length_a   1.000
_cell.length_b   1.000
_cell.length_c   1.000
_cell.angle_alpha   90.00
_cell.angle_beta   90.00
_cell.angle_gamma   90.00
#
_symmetry.space_group_name_H-M   'P 1'
#
loop_
_entity.id
_entity.type
_entity.pdbx_description
1 polymer ?
#
loop_
_entity_poly.entity_id
_entity_poly.type
_entity_poly.pdbx_seq_one_letter_code
_entity_poly.pdbx_strand_id
1 'polypeptide(L)'
;MDRLVWIDCEMTGLDAASDLLLEVACLVTDSELNILGGGVDVVVSAPETALAGMDAVVQQMHATSGLTEAVRASTLTVADAERQVLDYVRDQIPDAGKAPLCGNSIATDRNFLARYMPALDSYLHYRMVDVSTVKELARRWYPRAYYAAPAKRGGHRALADIQESIDELRYYRKAIFVPQPGPTSEFARATAQEITRAAGRETGTDDAGDDAGSPPSASAGAPRTGTTSAETAPTSRTPADAAQTPPAAVRARPPSGRARHPPNTATIRK
;
A
#
# COMPACT_ATOMS: atom_id res chain seq x y z
N MET A 1 -13.23 -1.64 6.93
CA MET A 1 -12.04 -1.00 7.52
C MET A 1 -10.99 -0.97 6.43
N ASP A 2 -10.31 0.16 6.22
CA ASP A 2 -9.39 0.34 5.11
C ASP A 2 -8.08 -0.39 5.42
N ARG A 3 -7.89 -1.54 4.76
CA ARG A 3 -6.73 -2.41 4.93
C ARG A 3 -5.84 -2.35 3.70
N LEU A 4 -4.57 -2.63 3.92
CA LEU A 4 -3.53 -2.68 2.89
C LEU A 4 -2.96 -4.10 2.85
N VAL A 5 -2.85 -4.69 1.65
CA VAL A 5 -2.23 -6.00 1.46
C VAL A 5 -0.83 -5.78 0.93
N TRP A 6 0.17 -6.24 1.67
CA TRP A 6 1.58 -6.11 1.35
C TRP A 6 2.12 -7.45 0.86
N ILE A 7 2.73 -7.47 -0.31
CA ILE A 7 3.32 -8.68 -0.89
C ILE A 7 4.71 -8.35 -1.40
N ASP A 8 5.59 -9.33 -1.29
CA ASP A 8 6.86 -9.38 -2.01
C ASP A 8 7.01 -10.81 -2.56
N CYS A 9 7.50 -10.92 -3.79
CA CYS A 9 7.77 -12.18 -4.45
C CYS A 9 9.28 -12.32 -4.69
N GLU A 10 9.86 -13.49 -4.49
CA GLU A 10 11.19 -13.80 -5.01
C GLU A 10 11.07 -14.65 -6.27
N MET A 11 11.89 -14.36 -7.28
CA MET A 11 11.77 -14.95 -8.61
C MET A 11 13.15 -15.34 -9.18
N THR A 12 13.15 -16.12 -10.26
CA THR A 12 14.38 -16.44 -11.01
C THR A 12 14.94 -15.25 -11.81
N GLY A 13 14.13 -14.20 -11.97
CA GLY A 13 14.43 -12.98 -12.71
C GLY A 13 13.21 -12.04 -12.70
N LEU A 14 13.18 -11.06 -13.61
CA LEU A 14 12.15 -10.00 -13.60
C LEU A 14 11.13 -10.10 -14.74
N ASP A 15 11.27 -11.08 -15.65
CA ASP A 15 10.34 -11.26 -16.76
C ASP A 15 9.29 -12.34 -16.44
N ALA A 16 8.09 -11.92 -16.04
CA ALA A 16 6.99 -12.83 -15.71
C ALA A 16 6.57 -13.79 -16.85
N ALA A 17 7.00 -13.56 -18.10
CA ALA A 17 6.74 -14.48 -19.21
C ALA A 17 7.69 -15.68 -19.22
N SER A 18 8.92 -15.54 -18.71
CA SER A 18 9.97 -16.56 -18.77
C SER A 18 10.50 -17.01 -17.40
N ASP A 19 10.46 -16.14 -16.41
CA ASP A 19 10.93 -16.40 -15.05
C ASP A 19 9.86 -17.04 -14.16
N LEU A 20 10.34 -17.80 -13.17
CA LEU A 20 9.51 -18.54 -12.21
C LEU A 20 9.42 -17.80 -10.87
N LEU A 21 8.25 -17.91 -10.23
CA LEU A 21 8.02 -17.51 -8.85
C LEU A 21 8.61 -18.56 -7.89
N LEU A 22 9.43 -18.14 -6.93
CA LEU A 22 10.15 -18.98 -5.97
C LEU A 22 9.65 -18.83 -4.54
N GLU A 23 9.33 -17.61 -4.12
CA GLU A 23 8.79 -17.31 -2.79
C GLU A 23 7.71 -16.25 -2.91
N VAL A 24 6.69 -16.33 -2.07
CA VAL A 24 5.72 -15.26 -1.88
C VAL A 24 5.46 -15.07 -0.39
N ALA A 25 5.54 -13.83 0.07
CA ALA A 25 5.09 -13.48 1.41
C ALA A 25 3.95 -12.47 1.34
N CYS A 26 3.11 -12.46 2.38
CA CYS A 26 2.01 -11.52 2.50
C CYS A 26 1.81 -11.08 3.93
N LEU A 27 1.63 -9.77 4.12
CA LEU A 27 1.23 -9.13 5.38
C LEU A 27 0.03 -8.23 5.13
N VAL A 28 -0.80 -8.05 6.15
CA VAL A 28 -1.91 -7.09 6.10
C VAL A 28 -1.68 -6.03 7.16
N THR A 29 -1.90 -4.78 6.80
CA THR A 29 -1.91 -3.68 7.77
C THR A 29 -3.28 -2.99 7.81
N ASP A 30 -3.55 -2.29 8.90
CA ASP A 30 -4.55 -1.22 8.87
C ASP A 30 -4.02 0.01 8.08
N SER A 31 -4.84 1.05 7.97
CA SER A 31 -4.50 2.30 7.29
C SER A 31 -3.37 3.09 7.95
N GLU A 32 -3.07 2.79 9.22
CA GLU A 32 -2.01 3.42 10.00
C GLU A 32 -0.69 2.64 9.93
N LEU A 33 -0.64 1.62 9.06
CA LEU A 33 0.50 0.75 8.83
C LEU A 33 0.79 -0.18 10.01
N ASN A 34 -0.16 -0.43 10.93
CA ASN A 34 0.01 -1.43 11.97
C ASN A 34 -0.22 -2.83 11.40
N ILE A 35 0.72 -3.75 11.63
CA ILE A 35 0.64 -5.12 11.10
C ILE A 35 -0.42 -5.91 11.86
N LEU A 36 -1.26 -6.60 11.11
CA LEU A 36 -2.33 -7.46 11.61
C LEU A 36 -1.91 -8.92 11.43
N GLY A 37 -1.68 -9.64 12.54
CA GLY A 37 -1.28 -11.04 12.51
C GLY A 37 0.21 -11.27 12.19
N GLY A 38 0.56 -12.52 11.89
CA GLY A 38 1.95 -12.95 11.63
C GLY A 38 2.36 -12.95 10.16
N GLY A 39 1.42 -12.72 9.24
CA GLY A 39 1.65 -12.92 7.81
C GLY A 39 1.65 -14.38 7.39
N VAL A 40 1.98 -14.57 6.12
CA VAL A 40 2.20 -15.87 5.49
C VAL A 40 3.45 -15.76 4.61
N ASP A 41 4.27 -16.82 4.57
CA ASP A 41 5.51 -16.90 3.81
C ASP A 41 5.59 -18.31 3.22
N VAL A 42 5.62 -18.40 1.88
CA VAL A 42 5.53 -19.66 1.16
C VAL A 42 6.62 -19.76 0.10
N VAL A 43 7.49 -20.75 0.26
CA VAL A 43 8.50 -21.12 -0.73
C VAL A 43 7.94 -22.22 -1.63
N VAL A 44 8.04 -22.03 -2.94
CA VAL A 44 7.53 -22.93 -3.99
C VAL A 44 8.68 -23.74 -4.58
N SER A 45 8.43 -25.02 -4.89
CA SER A 45 9.40 -25.88 -5.56
C SER A 45 9.62 -25.43 -7.01
N ALA A 46 10.87 -25.40 -7.47
CA ALA A 46 11.24 -25.13 -8.86
C ALA A 46 12.25 -26.15 -9.37
N PRO A 47 12.26 -26.46 -10.69
CA PRO A 47 13.22 -27.41 -11.25
C PRO A 47 14.66 -26.85 -11.18
N GLU A 48 15.63 -27.73 -10.97
CA GLU A 48 17.05 -27.35 -10.90
C GLU A 48 17.54 -26.61 -12.16
N THR A 49 16.97 -26.93 -13.33
CA THR A 49 17.28 -26.23 -14.58
C THR A 49 16.90 -24.74 -14.54
N ALA A 50 15.83 -24.37 -13.82
CA ALA A 50 15.45 -22.97 -13.65
C ALA A 50 16.41 -22.26 -12.69
N LEU A 51 16.78 -22.92 -11.58
CA LEU A 51 17.73 -22.36 -10.62
C LEU A 51 19.11 -22.13 -11.23
N ALA A 52 19.61 -23.12 -11.99
CA ALA A 52 20.88 -23.00 -12.70
C ALA A 52 20.83 -22.00 -13.87
N GLY A 53 19.63 -21.70 -14.38
CA GLY A 53 19.40 -20.76 -15.49
C GLY A 53 19.31 -19.29 -15.07
N MET A 54 19.23 -18.99 -13.77
CA MET A 54 19.23 -17.63 -13.25
C MET A 54 20.53 -16.90 -13.62
N ASP A 55 20.49 -15.56 -13.74
CA ASP A 55 21.75 -14.82 -13.88
C ASP A 55 22.63 -14.94 -12.63
N ALA A 56 23.93 -14.70 -12.78
CA ALA A 56 24.90 -14.91 -11.70
C ALA A 56 24.62 -14.06 -10.44
N VAL A 57 24.00 -12.88 -10.61
CA VAL A 57 23.68 -12.00 -9.48
C VAL A 57 22.51 -12.57 -8.70
N VAL A 58 21.45 -13.00 -9.40
CA VAL A 58 20.29 -13.67 -8.78
C VAL A 58 20.69 -14.98 -8.11
N GLN A 59 21.53 -15.80 -8.75
CA GLN A 59 22.05 -17.03 -8.15
C GLN A 59 22.77 -16.76 -6.82
N GLN A 60 23.69 -15.79 -6.80
CA GLN A 60 24.44 -15.46 -5.59
C GLN A 60 23.53 -14.89 -4.51
N MET A 61 22.56 -14.05 -4.89
CA MET A 61 21.60 -13.44 -3.97
C MET A 61 20.77 -14.53 -3.26
N HIS A 62 20.15 -15.43 -4.01
CA HIS A 62 19.30 -16.51 -3.47
C HIS A 62 20.11 -17.57 -2.71
N ALA A 63 21.36 -17.81 -3.10
CA ALA A 63 22.26 -18.67 -2.34
C ALA A 63 22.60 -18.04 -0.97
N THR A 64 22.87 -16.73 -0.94
CA THR A 64 23.23 -16.00 0.27
C THR A 64 22.05 -15.88 1.25
N SER A 65 20.83 -15.71 0.75
CA SER A 65 19.61 -15.67 1.57
C SER A 65 19.15 -17.05 2.05
N GLY A 66 19.72 -18.12 1.49
CA GLY A 66 19.29 -19.50 1.73
C GLY A 66 18.02 -19.90 0.96
N LEU A 67 17.48 -19.02 0.11
CA LEU A 67 16.28 -19.30 -0.68
C LEU A 67 16.50 -20.47 -1.64
N THR A 68 17.67 -20.57 -2.27
CA THR A 68 17.96 -21.67 -3.22
C THR A 68 17.77 -23.05 -2.56
N GLU A 69 18.29 -23.23 -1.34
CA GLU A 69 18.12 -24.49 -0.61
C GLU A 69 16.68 -24.69 -0.13
N ALA A 70 15.99 -23.62 0.27
CA ALA A 70 14.58 -23.69 0.64
C ALA A 70 13.70 -24.12 -0.54
N VAL A 71 13.98 -23.62 -1.75
CA VAL A 71 13.28 -24.02 -2.98
C VAL A 71 13.51 -25.50 -3.30
N ARG A 72 14.76 -25.98 -3.17
CA ARG A 72 15.10 -27.40 -3.37
C ARG A 72 14.41 -28.31 -2.35
N ALA A 73 14.24 -27.85 -1.13
CA ALA A 73 13.58 -28.59 -0.06
C ALA A 73 12.04 -28.51 -0.14
N SER A 74 11.49 -27.52 -0.83
CA SER A 74 10.04 -27.32 -0.92
C SER A 74 9.37 -28.40 -1.76
N THR A 75 8.17 -28.79 -1.35
CA THR A 75 7.26 -29.65 -2.11
C THR A 75 5.98 -28.91 -2.51
N LEU A 76 5.89 -27.61 -2.22
CA LEU A 76 4.69 -26.81 -2.47
C LEU A 76 4.68 -26.32 -3.91
N THR A 77 3.50 -26.38 -4.53
CA THR A 77 3.28 -25.83 -5.86
C THR A 77 2.87 -24.35 -5.78
N VAL A 78 2.92 -23.64 -6.92
CA VAL A 78 2.37 -22.28 -7.03
C VAL A 78 0.90 -22.23 -6.61
N ALA A 79 0.10 -23.26 -6.94
CA ALA A 79 -1.31 -23.34 -6.56
C ALA A 79 -1.50 -23.52 -5.04
N ASP A 80 -0.57 -24.21 -4.36
CA ASP A 80 -0.58 -24.31 -2.89
C ASP A 80 -0.22 -22.99 -2.23
N ALA A 81 0.73 -22.25 -2.80
CA ALA A 81 1.08 -20.92 -2.35
C ALA A 81 -0.06 -19.92 -2.57
N GLU A 82 -0.69 -19.92 -3.76
CA GLU A 82 -1.84 -19.06 -4.06
C GLU A 82 -2.96 -19.28 -3.05
N ARG A 83 -3.32 -20.55 -2.80
CA ARG A 83 -4.37 -20.91 -1.84
C ARG A 83 -4.06 -20.38 -0.44
N GLN A 84 -2.85 -20.64 0.07
CA GLN A 84 -2.46 -20.20 1.42
C GLN A 84 -2.45 -18.67 1.56
N VAL A 85 -1.92 -17.95 0.56
CA VAL A 85 -1.90 -16.49 0.58
C VAL A 85 -3.30 -15.91 0.46
N LEU A 86 -4.13 -16.46 -0.42
CA LEU A 86 -5.50 -16.01 -0.60
C LEU A 86 -6.37 -16.28 0.63
N ASP A 87 -6.21 -17.43 1.27
CA ASP A 87 -6.93 -17.75 2.51
C ASP A 87 -6.53 -16.78 3.63
N TYR A 88 -5.23 -16.51 3.80
CA TYR A 88 -4.76 -15.49 4.74
C TYR A 88 -5.35 -14.09 4.45
N VAL A 89 -5.37 -13.68 3.17
CA VAL A 89 -5.96 -12.39 2.77
C VAL A 89 -7.46 -12.35 3.04
N ARG A 90 -8.21 -13.43 2.81
CA ARG A 90 -9.65 -13.52 3.06
C ARG A 90 -10.00 -13.48 4.54
N ASP A 91 -9.22 -14.16 5.37
CA ASP A 91 -9.39 -14.12 6.83
C ASP A 91 -9.23 -12.70 7.37
N GLN A 92 -8.30 -11.93 6.79
CA GLN A 92 -8.14 -10.53 7.13
C GLN A 92 -9.20 -9.67 6.45
N ILE A 93 -9.50 -9.86 5.17
CA ILE A 93 -10.33 -8.97 4.34
C ILE A 93 -11.39 -9.83 3.61
N PRO A 94 -12.59 -10.02 4.18
CA PRO A 94 -13.59 -10.92 3.60
C PRO A 94 -14.19 -10.45 2.27
N ASP A 95 -14.16 -9.15 2.00
CA ASP A 95 -14.72 -8.54 0.80
C ASP A 95 -13.65 -8.37 -0.30
N ALA A 96 -13.87 -9.00 -1.45
CA ALA A 96 -13.01 -8.86 -2.62
C ALA A 96 -12.97 -7.42 -3.16
N GLY A 97 -11.85 -7.04 -3.76
CA GLY A 97 -11.66 -5.77 -4.46
C GLY A 97 -11.60 -4.55 -3.53
N LYS A 98 -11.40 -4.74 -2.22
CA LYS A 98 -11.32 -3.62 -1.26
C LYS A 98 -9.92 -3.10 -1.02
N ALA A 99 -8.94 -3.99 -0.83
CA ALA A 99 -7.60 -3.61 -0.42
C ALA A 99 -6.65 -3.49 -1.63
N PRO A 100 -5.88 -2.39 -1.75
CA PRO A 100 -4.85 -2.26 -2.76
C PRO A 100 -3.63 -3.14 -2.43
N LEU A 101 -2.89 -3.51 -3.47
CA LEU A 101 -1.60 -4.19 -3.34
C LEU A 101 -0.49 -3.19 -3.00
N CYS A 102 0.37 -3.52 -2.05
CA CYS A 102 1.37 -2.63 -1.48
C CYS A 102 2.77 -3.29 -1.45
N GLY A 103 3.81 -2.48 -1.63
CA GLY A 103 5.20 -2.93 -1.54
C GLY A 103 6.17 -1.95 -2.22
N ASN A 104 7.45 -2.31 -2.30
CA ASN A 104 8.43 -1.57 -3.09
C ASN A 104 8.42 -2.08 -4.54
N SER A 105 8.30 -1.17 -5.51
CA SER A 105 8.37 -1.53 -6.94
C SER A 105 7.35 -2.62 -7.32
N ILE A 106 6.20 -2.57 -6.63
CA ILE A 106 5.20 -3.63 -6.53
C ILE A 106 4.52 -4.01 -7.86
N ALA A 107 4.69 -3.19 -8.89
CA ALA A 107 4.22 -3.50 -10.24
C ALA A 107 4.88 -4.77 -10.79
N THR A 108 6.15 -5.02 -10.44
CA THR A 108 6.86 -6.25 -10.83
C THR A 108 6.18 -7.47 -10.22
N ASP A 109 5.95 -7.47 -8.90
CA ASP A 109 5.26 -8.59 -8.23
C ASP A 109 3.84 -8.75 -8.75
N ARG A 110 3.11 -7.66 -9.01
CA ARG A 110 1.76 -7.71 -9.61
C ARG A 110 1.76 -8.46 -10.93
N ASN A 111 2.78 -8.31 -11.78
CA ASN A 111 2.86 -9.05 -13.04
C ASN A 111 3.01 -10.57 -12.82
N PHE A 112 3.81 -10.97 -11.81
CA PHE A 112 3.92 -12.37 -11.43
C PHE A 112 2.62 -12.90 -10.83
N LEU A 113 1.96 -12.14 -9.95
CA LEU A 113 0.67 -12.52 -9.38
C LEU A 113 -0.40 -12.71 -10.46
N ALA A 114 -0.52 -11.78 -11.41
CA ALA A 114 -1.46 -11.91 -12.52
C ALA A 114 -1.23 -13.17 -13.37
N ARG A 115 0.03 -13.61 -13.49
CA ARG A 115 0.41 -14.80 -14.26
C ARG A 115 0.22 -16.10 -13.48
N TYR A 116 0.71 -16.14 -12.24
CA TYR A 116 0.91 -17.34 -11.44
C TYR A 116 -0.17 -17.53 -10.36
N MET A 117 -0.80 -16.43 -9.90
CA MET A 117 -1.78 -16.41 -8.83
C MET A 117 -3.03 -15.57 -9.21
N PRO A 118 -3.73 -15.90 -10.31
CA PRO A 118 -4.78 -15.06 -10.87
C PRO A 118 -6.01 -14.90 -9.95
N ALA A 119 -6.31 -15.88 -9.09
CA ALA A 119 -7.40 -15.77 -8.14
C ALA A 119 -7.05 -14.78 -7.01
N LEU A 120 -5.81 -14.79 -6.53
CA LEU A 120 -5.30 -13.76 -5.61
C LEU A 120 -5.29 -12.38 -6.27
N ASP A 121 -4.74 -12.28 -7.48
CA ASP A 121 -4.66 -11.03 -8.24
C ASP A 121 -6.03 -10.36 -8.40
N SER A 122 -7.03 -11.16 -8.78
CA SER A 122 -8.42 -10.74 -8.99
C SER A 122 -9.15 -10.40 -7.70
N TYR A 123 -8.72 -10.95 -6.57
CA TYR A 123 -9.31 -10.67 -5.25
C TYR A 123 -8.89 -9.30 -4.71
N LEU A 124 -7.72 -8.81 -5.13
CA LEU A 124 -7.18 -7.51 -4.72
C LEU A 124 -7.78 -6.36 -5.56
N HIS A 125 -7.77 -5.15 -5.02
CA HIS A 125 -8.14 -3.97 -5.78
C HIS A 125 -7.06 -3.65 -6.83
N TYR A 126 -7.46 -3.09 -7.99
CA TYR A 126 -6.55 -2.81 -9.11
C TYR A 126 -5.48 -1.75 -8.82
N ARG A 127 -5.71 -0.91 -7.79
CA ARG A 127 -4.74 0.13 -7.39
C ARG A 127 -3.62 -0.47 -6.56
N MET A 128 -2.46 0.17 -6.66
CA MET A 128 -1.29 -0.17 -5.88
C MET A 128 -0.85 1.01 -5.02
N VAL A 129 -0.26 0.72 -3.87
CA VAL A 129 0.52 1.67 -3.07
C VAL A 129 1.98 1.29 -3.20
N ASP A 130 2.69 1.98 -4.10
CA ASP A 130 4.09 1.72 -4.37
C ASP A 130 5.00 2.64 -3.52
N VAL A 131 5.71 2.04 -2.57
CA VAL A 131 6.65 2.76 -1.70
C VAL A 131 7.81 3.35 -2.50
N SER A 132 8.23 2.71 -3.60
CA SER A 132 9.28 3.22 -4.48
C SER A 132 8.88 4.53 -5.17
N THR A 133 7.58 4.73 -5.45
CA THR A 133 7.07 6.03 -5.93
C THR A 133 7.36 7.13 -4.90
N VAL A 134 7.02 6.90 -3.63
CA VAL A 134 7.25 7.87 -2.55
C VAL A 134 8.74 8.15 -2.36
N LYS A 135 9.58 7.11 -2.39
CA LYS A 135 11.04 7.22 -2.35
C LYS A 135 11.59 8.11 -3.46
N GLU A 136 11.14 7.93 -4.70
CA GLU A 136 11.61 8.73 -5.83
C GLU A 136 11.14 10.20 -5.75
N LEU A 137 9.95 10.46 -5.22
CA LEU A 137 9.48 11.82 -4.93
C LEU A 137 10.31 12.46 -3.80
N ALA A 138 10.57 11.72 -2.72
CA ALA A 138 11.41 12.16 -1.61
C ALA A 138 12.82 12.54 -2.10
N ARG A 139 13.41 11.75 -3.00
CA ARG A 139 14.73 12.01 -3.56
C ARG A 139 14.81 13.37 -4.29
N ARG A 140 13.74 13.74 -5.01
CA ARG A 140 13.67 14.97 -5.82
C ARG A 140 13.27 16.19 -5.01
N TRP A 141 12.24 16.06 -4.17
CA TRP A 141 11.62 17.18 -3.47
C TRP A 141 12.17 17.38 -2.06
N TYR A 142 12.64 16.30 -1.42
CA TYR A 142 13.06 16.28 -0.02
C TYR A 142 14.40 15.53 0.17
N PRO A 143 15.50 15.95 -0.50
CA PRO A 143 16.75 15.19 -0.52
C PRO A 143 17.33 14.91 0.88
N ARG A 144 17.13 15.83 1.84
CA ARG A 144 17.54 15.62 3.24
C ARG A 144 16.82 14.45 3.91
N ALA A 145 15.52 14.30 3.66
CA ALA A 145 14.76 13.15 4.16
C ALA A 145 15.20 11.87 3.44
N TYR A 146 15.36 11.93 2.11
CA TYR A 146 15.85 10.77 1.35
C TYR A 146 17.17 10.19 1.89
N TYR A 147 18.19 11.03 2.11
CA TYR A 147 19.48 10.58 2.64
C TYR A 147 19.48 10.20 4.12
N ALA A 148 18.40 10.51 4.85
CA ALA A 148 18.22 10.15 6.25
C ALA A 148 17.27 8.94 6.44
N ALA A 149 16.79 8.34 5.35
CA ALA A 149 15.97 7.14 5.42
C ALA A 149 16.74 5.99 6.08
N PRO A 150 16.08 5.13 6.87
CA PRO A 150 16.71 3.95 7.46
C PRO A 150 17.38 3.09 6.39
N ALA A 151 18.58 2.59 6.69
CA ALA A 151 19.21 1.59 5.83
C ALA A 151 18.39 0.29 5.86
N LYS A 152 18.16 -0.30 4.68
CA LYS A 152 17.68 -1.67 4.56
C LYS A 152 18.72 -2.60 5.20
N ARG A 153 18.27 -3.51 6.06
CA ARG A 153 19.15 -4.43 6.80
C ARG A 153 19.48 -5.66 5.97
N GLY A 154 18.68 -5.93 4.94
CA GLY A 154 18.97 -6.93 3.92
C GLY A 154 18.67 -8.35 4.41
N GLY A 155 18.11 -9.14 3.51
CA GLY A 155 17.74 -10.53 3.75
C GLY A 155 17.37 -11.25 2.45
N HIS A 156 16.80 -10.53 1.47
CA HIS A 156 16.33 -11.11 0.20
C HIS A 156 15.44 -12.32 0.46
N ARG A 157 14.55 -12.14 1.45
CA ARG A 157 13.52 -13.08 1.85
C ARG A 157 12.24 -12.29 1.95
N ALA A 158 11.21 -12.77 1.30
CA ALA A 158 10.03 -11.97 0.99
C ALA A 158 9.40 -11.32 2.24
N LEU A 159 9.24 -12.06 3.34
CA LEU A 159 8.61 -11.52 4.56
C LEU A 159 9.42 -10.39 5.21
N ALA A 160 10.75 -10.52 5.23
CA ALA A 160 11.63 -9.49 5.78
C ALA A 160 11.60 -8.22 4.90
N ASP A 161 11.62 -8.40 3.58
CA ASP A 161 11.59 -7.30 2.62
C ASP A 161 10.25 -6.54 2.66
N ILE A 162 9.12 -7.22 2.93
CA ILE A 162 7.82 -6.57 3.20
C ILE A 162 7.88 -5.73 4.48
N GLN A 163 8.42 -6.28 5.57
CA GLN A 163 8.53 -5.58 6.84
C GLN A 163 9.36 -4.29 6.70
N GLU A 164 10.46 -4.36 5.95
CA GLU A 164 11.29 -3.20 5.61
C GLU A 164 10.53 -2.19 4.74
N SER A 165 9.73 -2.65 3.78
CA SER A 165 8.89 -1.77 2.93
C SER A 165 7.85 -1.01 3.75
N ILE A 166 7.23 -1.67 4.73
CA ILE A 166 6.28 -1.05 5.67
C ILE A 166 7.00 0.01 6.51
N ASP A 167 8.18 -0.30 7.03
CA ASP A 167 8.97 0.65 7.84
C ASP A 167 9.48 1.84 7.02
N GLU A 168 9.84 1.62 5.75
CA GLU A 168 10.19 2.68 4.81
C GLU A 168 8.99 3.62 4.58
N LEU A 169 7.78 3.08 4.36
CA LEU A 169 6.59 3.92 4.21
C LEU A 169 6.22 4.65 5.50
N ARG A 170 6.36 4.00 6.67
CA ARG A 170 6.20 4.64 7.99
C ARG A 170 7.17 5.80 8.16
N TYR A 171 8.42 5.66 7.71
CA TYR A 171 9.41 6.73 7.72
C TYR A 171 8.95 7.90 6.84
N TYR A 172 8.61 7.66 5.58
CA TYR A 172 8.19 8.74 4.68
C TYR A 172 6.91 9.44 5.16
N ARG A 173 5.93 8.68 5.66
CA ARG A 173 4.71 9.23 6.27
C ARG A 173 5.02 10.25 7.36
N LYS A 174 6.05 10.00 8.18
CA LYS A 174 6.48 10.94 9.24
C LYS A 174 7.37 12.07 8.74
N ALA A 175 8.20 11.82 7.74
CA ALA A 175 9.27 12.73 7.34
C ALA A 175 8.87 13.75 6.27
N ILE A 176 7.96 13.40 5.34
CA ILE A 176 7.67 14.23 4.16
C ILE A 176 6.18 14.50 3.90
N PHE A 177 5.26 13.77 4.55
CA PHE A 177 3.83 14.08 4.48
C PHE A 177 3.45 15.11 5.55
N VAL A 178 2.35 15.83 5.30
CA VAL A 178 1.82 16.80 6.27
C VAL A 178 1.35 16.05 7.53
N PRO A 179 1.76 16.47 8.74
CA PRO A 179 1.30 15.85 9.98
C PRO A 179 -0.22 15.90 10.12
N GLN A 180 -0.80 14.86 10.73
CA GLN A 180 -2.22 14.83 11.07
C GLN A 180 -2.59 16.00 12.01
N PRO A 181 -3.77 16.64 11.85
CA PRO A 181 -4.90 16.23 11.01
C PRO A 181 -4.79 16.59 9.51
N GLY A 182 -3.66 17.14 9.06
CA GLY A 182 -3.47 17.58 7.68
C GLY A 182 -4.10 18.96 7.39
N PRO A 183 -4.05 19.40 6.12
CA PRO A 183 -4.61 20.69 5.73
C PRO A 183 -6.14 20.74 5.89
N THR A 184 -6.67 21.93 6.17
CA THR A 184 -8.13 22.14 6.24
C THR A 184 -8.78 21.93 4.86
N SER A 185 -10.07 21.59 4.83
CA SER A 185 -10.81 21.49 3.56
C SER A 185 -10.82 22.80 2.78
N GLU A 186 -10.77 23.94 3.46
CA GLU A 186 -10.65 25.25 2.82
C GLU A 186 -9.29 25.41 2.13
N PHE A 187 -8.19 25.13 2.82
CA PHE A 187 -6.85 25.17 2.23
C PHE A 187 -6.75 24.22 1.03
N ALA A 188 -7.21 22.98 1.18
CA ALA A 188 -7.19 21.99 0.11
C ALA A 188 -7.98 22.43 -1.13
N ARG A 189 -9.16 23.06 -0.94
CA ARG A 189 -9.96 23.61 -2.05
C ARG A 189 -9.27 24.80 -2.72
N ALA A 190 -8.67 25.70 -1.95
CA ALA A 190 -7.94 26.84 -2.49
C ALA A 190 -6.75 26.39 -3.35
N THR A 191 -5.95 25.43 -2.86
CA THR A 191 -4.87 24.82 -3.64
C THR A 191 -5.38 24.15 -4.92
N ALA A 192 -6.51 23.43 -4.85
CA ALA A 192 -7.09 22.80 -6.04
C ALA A 192 -7.52 23.82 -7.11
N GLN A 193 -8.07 24.96 -6.70
CA GLN A 193 -8.43 26.06 -7.61
C GLN A 193 -7.20 26.70 -8.24
N GLU A 194 -6.15 26.95 -7.45
CA GLU A 194 -4.88 27.49 -7.92
C GLU A 194 -4.29 26.62 -9.04
N ILE A 195 -4.20 25.30 -8.81
CA ILE A 195 -3.68 24.35 -9.80
C ILE A 195 -4.55 24.28 -11.05
N THR A 196 -5.89 24.28 -10.89
CA THR A 196 -6.83 24.26 -12.02
C THR A 196 -6.69 25.50 -12.90
N ARG A 197 -6.57 26.69 -12.29
CA ARG A 197 -6.31 27.95 -13.00
C ARG A 197 -4.97 27.93 -13.73
N ALA A 198 -3.90 27.50 -13.05
CA ALA A 198 -2.57 27.39 -13.64
C ALA A 198 -2.53 26.44 -14.85
N ALA A 199 -3.39 25.40 -14.86
CA ALA A 199 -3.51 24.45 -15.96
C ALA A 199 -4.37 24.95 -17.15
N GLY A 200 -4.90 26.18 -17.11
CA GLY A 200 -5.73 26.74 -18.18
C GLY A 200 -7.09 26.04 -18.34
N ARG A 201 -7.52 25.27 -17.33
CA ARG A 201 -8.82 24.59 -17.30
C ARG A 201 -9.80 25.48 -16.53
N GLU A 202 -10.12 26.65 -17.07
CA GLU A 202 -11.18 27.46 -16.47
C GLU A 202 -12.51 26.72 -16.61
N THR A 203 -13.12 26.36 -15.48
CA THR A 203 -14.55 26.05 -15.44
C THR A 203 -15.28 27.36 -15.72
N GLY A 204 -15.97 27.43 -16.85
CA GLY A 204 -16.93 28.49 -17.13
C GLY A 204 -17.83 28.67 -15.91
N THR A 205 -17.94 29.91 -15.47
CA THR A 205 -18.93 30.34 -14.49
C THR A 205 -20.32 29.95 -14.99
N ASP A 206 -21.00 29.04 -14.30
CA ASP A 206 -22.46 28.97 -14.36
C ASP A 206 -22.95 30.33 -13.84
N ASP A 207 -23.44 31.13 -14.79
CA ASP A 207 -24.15 32.37 -14.51
C ASP A 207 -25.44 32.01 -13.76
N ALA A 208 -25.67 32.72 -12.66
CA ALA A 208 -26.91 32.65 -11.93
C ALA A 208 -28.00 33.33 -12.76
N GLY A 209 -28.68 32.54 -13.60
CA GLY A 209 -29.96 32.89 -14.18
C GLY A 209 -31.09 32.33 -13.32
N ASP A 210 -31.65 33.15 -12.45
CA ASP A 210 -33.03 33.00 -11.96
C ASP A 210 -33.96 32.88 -13.18
N ASP A 211 -34.61 31.73 -13.36
CA ASP A 211 -35.94 31.74 -13.96
C ASP A 211 -36.82 30.63 -13.37
N ALA A 212 -37.96 31.07 -12.86
CA ALA A 212 -38.97 30.25 -12.22
C ALA A 212 -39.80 29.55 -13.30
N GLY A 213 -39.74 28.21 -13.33
CA GLY A 213 -40.57 27.39 -14.23
C GLY A 213 -41.11 26.16 -13.52
N SER A 214 -42.35 26.23 -13.04
CA SER A 214 -43.13 25.15 -12.45
C SER A 214 -43.18 23.87 -13.31
N PRO A 215 -43.27 22.66 -12.70
CA PRO A 215 -43.46 21.42 -13.44
C PRO A 215 -44.95 21.16 -13.72
N PRO A 216 -45.33 20.52 -14.85
CA PRO A 216 -46.68 20.01 -15.02
C PRO A 216 -46.83 18.60 -14.42
N SER A 217 -48.00 18.36 -13.82
CA SER A 217 -48.45 17.10 -13.22
C SER A 217 -49.15 16.17 -14.22
N ALA A 218 -49.06 14.84 -13.98
CA ALA A 218 -50.17 13.85 -14.04
C ALA A 218 -49.63 12.49 -13.50
N SER A 219 -50.06 11.96 -12.33
CA SER A 219 -51.23 11.07 -12.07
C SER A 219 -51.29 9.84 -13.02
N ALA A 220 -51.46 8.57 -12.64
CA ALA A 220 -51.96 7.83 -11.47
C ALA A 220 -51.40 6.38 -11.52
N GLY A 221 -51.48 5.46 -10.54
CA GLY A 221 -52.27 5.38 -9.32
C GLY A 221 -51.82 4.20 -8.43
N ALA A 222 -52.30 4.21 -7.19
CA ALA A 222 -52.21 3.14 -6.18
C ALA A 222 -53.55 2.33 -6.16
N PRO A 223 -53.66 1.21 -5.41
CA PRO A 223 -53.92 1.24 -3.95
C PRO A 223 -53.13 0.16 -3.16
N ARG A 224 -52.51 0.44 -2.01
CA ARG A 224 -53.01 0.53 -0.60
C ARG A 224 -53.66 -0.73 0.00
N THR A 225 -53.05 -1.23 1.09
CA THR A 225 -53.58 -1.47 2.47
C THR A 225 -52.35 -1.85 3.34
N GLY A 226 -51.96 -1.13 4.41
CA GLY A 226 -52.53 -1.09 5.77
C GLY A 226 -51.81 -2.12 6.67
N THR A 227 -51.30 -1.92 7.90
CA THR A 227 -51.63 -0.98 8.97
C THR A 227 -50.65 -1.21 10.18
N THR A 228 -50.16 -0.11 10.76
CA THR A 228 -49.76 0.20 12.17
C THR A 228 -48.83 -0.73 13.00
N SER A 229 -47.83 -0.14 13.66
CA SER A 229 -47.95 0.43 15.03
C SER A 229 -46.63 1.06 15.52
N ALA A 230 -46.75 2.06 16.39
CA ALA A 230 -45.72 2.93 16.92
C ALA A 230 -45.08 2.40 18.23
N GLU A 231 -43.87 2.85 18.59
CA GLU A 231 -43.58 3.40 19.94
C GLU A 231 -42.16 4.02 20.06
N THR A 232 -42.17 5.30 20.46
CA THR A 232 -41.33 6.03 21.44
C THR A 232 -39.81 5.80 21.58
N ALA A 233 -39.08 6.92 21.45
CA ALA A 233 -37.80 7.19 22.11
C ALA A 233 -37.99 7.56 23.61
N PRO A 234 -36.92 7.63 24.41
CA PRO A 234 -36.43 8.98 24.71
C PRO A 234 -34.90 9.16 24.78
N THR A 235 -34.58 10.44 24.68
CA THR A 235 -33.35 11.21 24.89
C THR A 235 -32.55 10.95 26.18
N SER A 236 -31.23 11.14 26.11
CA SER A 236 -30.49 11.93 27.11
C SER A 236 -29.27 12.62 26.48
N ARG A 237 -28.98 13.84 26.94
CA ARG A 237 -28.04 14.81 26.39
C ARG A 237 -27.16 15.35 27.53
N THR A 238 -25.87 15.54 27.25
CA THR A 238 -24.91 16.54 27.80
C THR A 238 -24.40 16.42 29.26
N PRO A 239 -23.29 17.10 29.67
CA PRO A 239 -22.33 17.95 28.91
C PRO A 239 -20.80 17.80 29.24
N ALA A 240 -19.97 18.45 28.39
CA ALA A 240 -18.76 19.30 28.61
C ALA A 240 -17.71 18.91 29.70
N ASP A 241 -16.42 19.24 29.65
CA ASP A 241 -15.70 20.39 29.11
C ASP A 241 -14.16 20.16 29.22
N ALA A 242 -13.41 21.10 28.64
CA ALA A 242 -12.10 21.61 29.06
C ALA A 242 -10.82 21.09 28.36
N ALA A 243 -10.30 22.00 27.55
CA ALA A 243 -8.98 22.05 26.95
C ALA A 243 -7.84 22.30 27.98
N GLN A 244 -6.63 21.85 27.66
CA GLN A 244 -5.39 22.57 28.01
C GLN A 244 -4.21 22.21 27.10
N THR A 245 -3.57 23.26 26.59
CA THR A 245 -2.43 23.34 25.65
C THR A 245 -1.10 23.40 26.45
N PRO A 246 0.06 23.04 25.85
CA PRO A 246 1.23 22.47 26.56
C PRO A 246 2.36 23.49 26.78
N PRO A 247 3.50 23.10 27.40
CA PRO A 247 4.71 23.90 27.33
C PRO A 247 5.83 23.27 26.49
N ALA A 248 6.30 24.12 25.57
CA ALA A 248 7.67 24.56 25.32
C ALA A 248 8.78 23.59 24.83
N ALA A 249 9.34 24.00 23.70
CA ALA A 249 10.53 23.51 23.03
C ALA A 249 11.83 23.68 23.84
N VAL A 250 12.75 22.72 23.69
CA VAL A 250 14.17 22.88 24.01
C VAL A 250 15.01 22.54 22.76
N ARG A 251 16.01 23.40 22.55
CA ARG A 251 16.82 23.63 21.36
C ARG A 251 17.79 22.48 21.00
N ALA A 252 18.05 22.36 19.70
CA ALA A 252 19.12 21.56 19.11
C ALA A 252 20.51 22.22 19.18
N ARG A 253 21.57 21.39 19.13
CA ARG A 253 22.93 21.73 18.67
C ARG A 253 23.53 20.55 17.83
N PRO A 254 24.52 20.81 16.94
CA PRO A 254 24.71 20.11 15.66
C PRO A 254 25.71 18.92 15.70
N PRO A 255 25.87 18.15 14.59
CA PRO A 255 26.65 16.91 14.58
C PRO A 255 28.12 17.11 14.14
N SER A 256 29.00 16.24 14.63
CA SER A 256 30.38 16.08 14.13
C SER A 256 30.65 14.61 13.81
N GLY A 257 31.09 14.32 12.59
CA GLY A 257 31.70 13.03 12.22
C GLY A 257 31.14 12.42 10.94
N ARG A 258 31.69 12.81 9.78
CA ARG A 258 31.53 12.04 8.53
C ARG A 258 32.43 10.80 8.59
N ALA A 259 31.84 9.62 8.74
CA ALA A 259 32.45 8.38 8.31
C ALA A 259 32.00 8.10 6.87
N ARG A 260 32.96 7.93 5.95
CA ARG A 260 32.68 7.48 4.58
C ARG A 260 32.25 6.01 4.65
N HIS A 261 31.12 5.68 4.05
CA HIS A 261 30.73 4.28 3.81
C HIS A 261 31.18 3.84 2.40
N PRO A 262 31.63 2.59 2.24
CA PRO A 262 32.00 2.03 0.94
C PRO A 262 30.75 1.81 0.06
N PRO A 263 30.92 1.65 -1.26
CA PRO A 263 29.80 1.48 -2.18
C PRO A 263 29.04 0.19 -1.90
N ASN A 264 27.72 0.33 -2.00
CA ASN A 264 26.69 -0.69 -1.84
C ASN A 264 26.94 -1.90 -2.75
N THR A 265 26.83 -3.10 -2.21
CA THR A 265 26.84 -4.37 -2.96
C THR A 265 25.78 -4.31 -4.05
N ALA A 266 26.09 -4.81 -5.25
CA ALA A 266 25.19 -4.78 -6.38
C ALA A 266 23.97 -5.69 -6.14
N THR A 267 22.89 -5.12 -5.62
CA THR A 267 21.55 -5.70 -5.58
C THR A 267 20.85 -5.39 -6.89
N ILE A 268 20.22 -6.38 -7.52
CA ILE A 268 19.18 -6.11 -8.53
C ILE A 268 18.02 -5.47 -7.77
N ARG A 269 17.91 -4.14 -7.84
CA ARG A 269 16.77 -3.44 -7.26
C ARG A 269 15.58 -3.66 -8.20
N LYS A 270 14.55 -4.35 -7.71
CA LYS A 270 13.21 -4.34 -8.32
C LYS A 270 12.73 -2.91 -8.51
#